data_AF-A0AA88HJT6-F1
#
_entry.id   AF-A0AA88HJT6-F1
#
_cell.length_a   1.000
_cell.length_b   1.000
_cell.length_c   1.000
_cell.angle_alpha   90.00
_cell.angle_beta   90.00
_cell.angle_gamma   90.00
#
_symmetry.space_group_name_H-M   'P 1'
#
loop_
_entity.id
_entity.type
_entity.pdbx_description
1 polymer ?
#
loop_
_entity_poly.entity_id
_entity_poly.type
_entity_poly.pdbx_seq_one_letter_code
_entity_poly.pdbx_strand_id
1 'polypeptide(L)'
;MILFEFFQEVWHNNIRHLPLIGQLTCGFLAFTCLPLLVSVVSISVCILVPMRIISKFTTKWCTCKNRMDGKTVLLTGATSGIGYEAALDLARRGARLILPVRNMEKGKTVSNLMKNAAPSRIINMGSKVHWRSTDLDMDNLNFQRGDAGYWKIYGASKLCMMLFTKELSRKLEDDGVVVNTMHPGVVDTPIYDRQPTYIRLLLWIPRKILFRSPKEGAQTLIHLAVAPEVQNISGKYFVDCKESSWYSCVVEDTGMAKRLWKKSCELVQLQEKDLRI
;
A
#
# COMPACT_ATOMS: atom_id res chain seq x y z
N MET A 1 -28.89 33.87 -8.65
CA MET A 1 -30.35 33.77 -8.90
C MET A 1 -30.93 32.49 -8.29
N ILE A 2 -30.46 31.30 -8.69
CA ILE A 2 -30.99 29.99 -8.22
C ILE A 2 -30.95 29.81 -6.69
N LEU A 3 -29.85 30.20 -6.03
CA LEU A 3 -29.71 30.07 -4.56
C LEU A 3 -30.66 31.00 -3.78
N PHE A 4 -31.02 32.14 -4.38
CA PHE A 4 -31.92 33.11 -3.78
C PHE A 4 -33.38 32.67 -3.89
N GLU A 5 -33.77 32.12 -5.05
CA GLU A 5 -35.10 31.54 -5.26
C GLU A 5 -35.34 30.31 -4.37
N PHE A 6 -34.34 29.41 -4.27
CA PHE A 6 -34.40 28.28 -3.35
C PHE A 6 -34.56 28.73 -1.88
N PHE A 7 -33.86 29.79 -1.48
CA PHE A 7 -33.98 30.35 -0.13
C PHE A 7 -35.37 30.94 0.12
N GLN A 8 -35.95 31.63 -0.88
CA GLN A 8 -37.31 32.16 -0.79
C GLN A 8 -38.35 31.05 -0.66
N GLU A 9 -38.20 29.96 -1.41
CA GLU A 9 -39.12 28.83 -1.39
C GLU A 9 -39.06 28.07 -0.05
N VAL A 10 -37.85 27.81 0.46
CA VAL A 10 -37.66 27.18 1.78
C VAL A 10 -38.19 28.07 2.91
N TRP A 11 -37.96 29.38 2.82
CA TRP A 11 -38.48 30.36 3.77
C TRP A 11 -40.00 30.37 3.81
N HIS A 12 -40.64 30.41 2.63
CA HIS A 12 -42.09 30.45 2.50
C HIS A 12 -42.78 29.16 2.95
N ASN A 13 -42.23 28.00 2.60
CA ASN A 13 -42.90 26.72 2.84
C ASN A 13 -42.64 26.14 4.25
N ASN A 14 -41.51 26.47 4.90
CA ASN A 14 -41.11 25.79 6.14
C ASN A 14 -40.86 26.71 7.34
N ILE A 15 -40.50 27.99 7.15
CA ILE A 15 -40.00 28.85 8.24
C ILE A 15 -41.05 29.88 8.68
N ARG A 16 -41.91 30.34 7.77
CA ARG A 16 -42.89 31.43 8.00
C ARG A 16 -43.91 31.15 9.11
N HIS A 17 -44.19 29.88 9.41
CA HIS A 17 -45.15 29.46 10.44
C HIS A 17 -44.55 29.39 11.86
N LEU A 18 -43.23 29.53 12.01
CA LEU A 18 -42.55 29.51 13.31
C LEU A 18 -42.73 30.84 14.07
N PRO A 19 -42.68 30.83 15.42
CA PRO A 19 -42.64 32.05 16.23
C PRO A 19 -41.38 32.89 15.92
N LEU A 20 -41.42 34.20 16.19
CA LEU A 20 -40.40 35.18 15.80
C LEU A 20 -38.97 34.78 16.20
N ILE A 21 -38.79 34.21 17.40
CA ILE A 21 -37.50 33.70 17.87
C ILE A 21 -37.01 32.54 16.99
N GLY A 22 -37.90 31.64 16.60
CA GLY A 22 -37.61 30.54 15.67
C GLY A 22 -37.19 31.04 14.28
N GLN A 23 -37.89 32.04 13.74
CA GLN A 23 -37.54 32.67 12.45
C GLN A 23 -36.15 33.33 12.49
N LEU A 24 -35.84 34.04 13.58
CA LEU A 24 -34.53 34.67 13.79
C LEU A 24 -33.42 33.63 13.93
N THR A 25 -33.65 32.53 14.67
CA THR A 25 -32.66 31.45 14.80
C THR A 25 -32.42 30.71 13.49
N CYS A 26 -33.46 30.40 12.71
CA CYS A 26 -33.33 29.77 11.40
C CYS A 26 -32.63 30.71 10.40
N GLY A 27 -32.98 31.99 10.40
CA GLY A 27 -32.31 33.01 9.59
C GLY A 27 -30.83 33.15 9.93
N PHE A 28 -30.49 33.21 11.22
CA PHE A 28 -29.09 33.30 11.68
C PHE A 28 -28.27 32.06 11.32
N LEU A 29 -28.83 30.86 11.55
CA LEU A 29 -28.19 29.59 11.18
C LEU A 29 -27.99 29.50 9.65
N ALA A 30 -28.98 29.89 8.86
CA ALA A 30 -28.86 29.87 7.41
C ALA A 30 -27.86 30.92 6.88
N PHE A 31 -27.79 32.10 7.50
CA PHE A 31 -26.89 33.18 7.07
C PHE A 31 -25.42 32.97 7.51
N THR A 32 -25.19 32.17 8.55
CA THR A 32 -23.83 31.91 9.07
C THR A 32 -23.32 30.51 8.73
N CYS A 33 -24.14 29.47 8.88
CA CYS A 33 -23.72 28.09 8.63
C CYS A 33 -23.62 27.75 7.15
N LEU A 34 -24.50 28.31 6.29
CA LEU A 34 -24.45 28.01 4.85
C LEU A 34 -23.19 28.59 4.17
N PRO A 35 -22.81 29.87 4.39
CA PRO A 35 -21.57 30.40 3.82
C PRO A 35 -20.32 29.73 4.41
N LEU A 36 -20.35 29.33 5.69
CA LEU A 36 -19.28 28.57 6.31
C LEU A 36 -19.14 27.16 5.71
N LEU A 37 -20.25 26.47 5.47
CA LEU A 37 -20.24 25.18 4.80
C LEU A 37 -19.73 25.30 3.36
N VAL A 38 -20.20 26.30 2.61
CA VAL A 38 -19.76 26.56 1.23
C VAL A 38 -18.28 26.90 1.19
N SER A 39 -17.76 27.70 2.14
CA SER A 39 -16.34 28.04 2.20
C SER A 39 -15.48 26.84 2.55
N VAL A 40 -15.88 26.02 3.54
CA VAL A 40 -15.18 24.77 3.90
C VAL A 40 -15.15 23.79 2.73
N VAL A 41 -16.27 23.61 2.02
CA VAL A 41 -16.34 22.76 0.83
C VAL A 41 -15.46 23.32 -0.29
N SER A 42 -15.52 24.62 -0.55
CA SER A 42 -14.71 25.27 -1.59
C SER A 42 -13.21 25.16 -1.29
N ILE A 43 -12.79 25.42 -0.06
CA ILE A 43 -11.40 25.25 0.39
C ILE A 43 -10.97 23.78 0.24
N SER A 44 -11.82 22.85 0.67
CA SER A 44 -11.54 21.41 0.53
C SER A 44 -11.38 21.01 -0.93
N VAL A 45 -12.21 21.51 -1.84
CA VAL A 45 -12.08 21.26 -3.29
C VAL A 45 -10.79 21.88 -3.84
N CYS A 46 -10.49 23.14 -3.49
CA CYS A 46 -9.27 23.84 -3.90
C CYS A 46 -7.98 23.18 -3.39
N ILE A 47 -8.03 22.40 -2.31
CA ILE A 47 -6.89 21.62 -1.81
C ILE A 47 -6.87 20.22 -2.44
N LEU A 48 -7.98 19.49 -2.36
CA LEU A 48 -8.03 18.07 -2.73
C LEU A 48 -7.92 17.83 -4.24
N VAL A 49 -8.47 18.73 -5.08
CA VAL A 49 -8.41 18.57 -6.55
C VAL A 49 -6.99 18.78 -7.08
N PRO A 50 -6.25 19.85 -6.74
CA PRO A 50 -4.85 19.97 -7.13
C PRO A 50 -4.00 18.82 -6.58
N MET A 51 -4.23 18.38 -5.33
CA MET A 51 -3.55 17.20 -4.77
C MET A 51 -3.83 15.92 -5.59
N ARG A 52 -5.07 15.70 -6.07
CA ARG A 52 -5.40 14.60 -7.00
C ARG A 52 -4.61 14.70 -8.29
N ILE A 53 -4.59 15.89 -8.88
CA ILE A 53 -3.92 16.16 -10.15
C ILE A 53 -2.42 15.88 -10.00
N ILE A 54 -1.77 16.45 -8.98
CA ILE A 54 -0.37 16.22 -8.65
C ILE A 54 -0.11 14.73 -8.38
N SER A 55 -0.97 14.06 -7.62
CA SER A 55 -0.86 12.62 -7.35
C SER A 55 -0.89 11.79 -8.65
N LYS A 56 -1.78 12.12 -9.59
CA LYS A 56 -1.82 11.47 -10.91
C LYS A 56 -0.56 11.71 -11.74
N PHE A 57 -0.04 12.94 -11.75
CA PHE A 57 1.17 13.29 -12.50
C PHE A 57 2.46 12.71 -11.88
N THR A 58 2.48 12.52 -10.56
CA THR A 58 3.63 11.96 -9.83
C THR A 58 3.63 10.43 -9.80
N THR A 59 2.46 9.79 -9.91
CA THR A 59 2.34 8.33 -9.96
C THR A 59 2.88 7.79 -11.30
N LYS A 60 3.90 6.95 -11.23
CA LYS A 60 4.51 6.37 -12.44
C LYS A 60 3.90 5.03 -12.80
N TRP A 61 3.77 4.83 -14.11
CA TRP A 61 3.24 3.64 -14.72
C TRP A 61 4.36 2.76 -15.25
N CYS A 62 4.17 1.45 -15.23
CA CYS A 62 5.05 0.53 -15.92
C CYS A 62 4.89 0.73 -17.43
N THR A 63 5.94 1.21 -18.10
CA THR A 63 5.94 1.42 -19.55
C THR A 63 6.39 0.19 -20.34
N CYS A 64 7.03 -0.78 -19.67
CA CYS A 64 7.53 -1.99 -20.30
C CYS A 64 6.36 -2.84 -20.86
N LYS A 65 6.46 -3.24 -22.12
CA LYS A 65 5.45 -4.04 -22.84
C LYS A 65 5.85 -5.52 -23.02
N ASN A 66 6.90 -5.96 -22.33
CA ASN A 66 7.38 -7.34 -22.45
C ASN A 66 6.29 -8.37 -22.14
N ARG A 67 6.30 -9.42 -22.94
CA ARG A 67 5.53 -10.64 -22.73
C ARG A 67 6.17 -11.46 -21.61
N MET A 68 5.36 -12.30 -20.97
CA MET A 68 5.74 -13.23 -19.92
C MET A 68 5.42 -14.68 -20.34
N ASP A 69 5.33 -14.94 -21.65
CA ASP A 69 5.08 -16.27 -22.19
C ASP A 69 6.14 -17.26 -21.70
N GLY A 70 5.70 -18.44 -21.24
CA GLY A 70 6.57 -19.46 -20.66
C GLY A 70 7.07 -19.17 -19.23
N LYS A 71 6.78 -17.98 -18.67
CA LYS A 71 7.14 -17.65 -17.27
C LYS A 71 6.03 -18.05 -16.30
N THR A 72 6.43 -18.52 -15.13
CA THR A 72 5.50 -18.84 -14.03
C THR A 72 5.64 -17.78 -12.94
N VAL A 73 4.52 -17.23 -12.47
CA VAL A 73 4.48 -16.22 -11.40
C VAL A 73 3.66 -16.76 -10.22
N LEU A 74 4.29 -16.85 -9.05
CA LEU A 74 3.59 -17.05 -7.78
C LEU A 74 3.19 -15.69 -7.22
N LEU A 75 1.90 -15.47 -6.96
CA LEU A 75 1.42 -14.20 -6.40
C LEU A 75 0.50 -14.42 -5.19
N THR A 76 0.97 -13.99 -4.01
CA THR A 76 0.16 -13.96 -2.79
C THR A 76 -0.76 -12.74 -2.79
N GLY A 77 -1.95 -12.87 -2.18
CA GLY A 77 -2.89 -11.75 -2.08
C GLY A 77 -3.49 -11.30 -3.41
N ALA A 78 -3.60 -12.19 -4.40
CA ALA A 78 -4.08 -11.89 -5.74
C ALA A 78 -5.61 -11.77 -5.89
N THR A 79 -6.38 -11.97 -4.81
CA THR A 79 -7.85 -12.03 -4.87
C THR A 79 -8.53 -10.67 -4.91
N SER A 80 -7.83 -9.59 -4.55
CA SER A 80 -8.38 -8.23 -4.55
C SER A 80 -7.27 -7.17 -4.61
N GLY A 81 -7.67 -5.93 -4.89
CA GLY A 81 -6.78 -4.77 -4.82
C GLY A 81 -5.54 -4.89 -5.72
N ILE A 82 -4.38 -4.51 -5.18
CA ILE A 82 -3.11 -4.39 -5.92
C ILE A 82 -2.70 -5.75 -6.52
N GLY A 83 -2.83 -6.82 -5.74
CA GLY A 83 -2.46 -8.16 -6.18
C GLY A 83 -3.34 -8.65 -7.33
N TYR A 84 -4.64 -8.34 -7.30
CA TYR A 84 -5.54 -8.67 -8.40
C TYR A 84 -5.17 -7.95 -9.70
N GLU A 85 -4.91 -6.64 -9.64
CA GLU A 85 -4.52 -5.86 -10.82
C GLU A 85 -3.18 -6.33 -11.40
N ALA A 86 -2.22 -6.68 -10.55
CA ALA A 86 -0.96 -7.25 -10.99
C ALA A 86 -1.12 -8.66 -11.61
N ALA A 87 -1.93 -9.53 -11.00
CA ALA A 87 -2.27 -10.83 -11.58
C ALA A 87 -2.88 -10.66 -12.97
N LEU A 88 -3.88 -9.79 -13.10
CA LEU A 88 -4.57 -9.54 -14.35
C LEU A 88 -3.63 -9.03 -15.45
N ASP A 89 -2.73 -8.10 -15.13
CA ASP A 89 -1.74 -7.60 -16.10
C ASP A 89 -0.73 -8.68 -16.52
N LEU A 90 -0.20 -9.45 -15.57
CA LEU A 90 0.76 -10.52 -15.85
C LEU A 90 0.13 -11.67 -16.65
N ALA A 91 -1.12 -12.03 -16.36
CA ALA A 91 -1.88 -13.01 -17.15
C ALA A 91 -2.10 -12.53 -18.59
N ARG A 92 -2.47 -11.25 -18.80
CA ARG A 92 -2.60 -10.66 -20.15
C ARG A 92 -1.28 -10.70 -20.94
N ARG A 93 -0.15 -10.63 -20.24
CA ARG A 93 1.19 -10.79 -20.82
C ARG A 93 1.59 -12.24 -21.09
N GLY A 94 0.77 -13.23 -20.73
CA GLY A 94 1.02 -14.65 -21.01
C GLY A 94 1.68 -15.44 -19.88
N ALA A 95 1.80 -14.85 -18.68
CA ALA A 95 2.35 -15.56 -17.53
C ALA A 95 1.41 -16.67 -17.05
N ARG A 96 1.98 -17.81 -16.64
CA ARG A 96 1.26 -18.83 -15.87
C ARG A 96 1.22 -18.44 -14.41
N LEU A 97 0.03 -18.17 -13.87
CA LEU A 97 -0.12 -17.75 -12.48
C LEU A 97 -0.35 -18.92 -11.52
N ILE A 98 0.34 -18.89 -10.38
CA ILE A 98 0.05 -19.74 -9.22
C ILE A 98 -0.41 -18.79 -8.10
N LEU A 99 -1.65 -18.95 -7.65
CA LEU A 99 -2.26 -18.08 -6.64
C LEU A 99 -2.48 -18.90 -5.35
N PRO A 100 -1.49 -18.95 -4.44
CA PRO A 100 -1.58 -19.78 -3.25
C PRO A 100 -2.58 -19.17 -2.27
N VAL A 101 -3.54 -19.98 -1.87
CA VAL A 101 -4.38 -19.76 -0.68
C VAL A 101 -3.96 -20.80 0.36
N ARG A 102 -3.24 -20.35 1.39
CA ARG A 102 -2.89 -21.05 2.64
C ARG A 102 -2.46 -22.53 2.46
N ASN A 103 -1.34 -22.79 1.77
CA ASN A 103 -0.77 -24.15 1.65
C ASN A 103 0.77 -24.13 1.66
N MET A 104 1.39 -24.86 2.58
CA MET A 104 2.85 -24.92 2.77
C MET A 104 3.59 -25.82 1.77
N GLU A 105 2.99 -26.92 1.30
CA GLU A 105 3.58 -27.79 0.28
C GLU A 105 3.81 -27.04 -1.03
N LYS A 106 2.83 -26.21 -1.42
CA LYS A 106 2.97 -25.31 -2.58
C LYS A 106 4.13 -24.33 -2.42
N GLY A 107 4.45 -23.92 -1.20
CA GLY A 107 5.60 -23.06 -0.90
C GLY A 107 6.93 -23.73 -1.25
N LYS A 108 7.13 -24.98 -0.81
CA LYS A 108 8.34 -25.77 -1.13
C LYS A 108 8.49 -26.01 -2.63
N THR A 109 7.42 -26.36 -3.33
CA THR A 109 7.46 -26.55 -4.79
C THR A 109 7.91 -25.29 -5.51
N VAL A 110 7.40 -24.12 -5.11
CA VAL A 110 7.76 -22.84 -5.76
C VAL A 110 9.22 -22.49 -5.49
N SER A 111 9.71 -22.71 -4.28
CA SER A 111 11.12 -22.53 -3.92
C SER A 111 12.06 -23.24 -4.91
N ASN A 112 11.86 -24.54 -5.12
CA ASN A 112 12.68 -25.33 -6.04
C ASN A 112 12.52 -24.87 -7.50
N LEU A 113 11.30 -24.51 -7.91
CA LEU A 113 11.06 -23.98 -9.26
C LEU A 113 11.83 -22.68 -9.51
N MET A 114 11.96 -21.81 -8.51
CA MET A 114 12.63 -20.51 -8.69
C MET A 114 14.13 -20.66 -8.97
N LYS A 115 14.81 -21.65 -8.38
CA LYS A 115 16.23 -21.93 -8.68
C LYS A 115 16.42 -22.55 -10.06
N ASN A 116 15.63 -23.58 -10.37
CA ASN A 116 15.72 -24.26 -11.65
C ASN A 116 15.31 -23.36 -12.83
N ALA A 117 14.52 -22.32 -12.57
CA ALA A 117 14.09 -21.33 -13.55
C ALA A 117 14.91 -20.03 -13.52
N ALA A 118 16.10 -20.01 -12.89
CA ALA A 118 16.98 -18.85 -12.92
C ALA A 118 17.27 -18.42 -14.38
N PRO A 119 17.23 -17.12 -14.70
CA PRO A 119 17.01 -15.99 -13.79
C PRO A 119 15.55 -15.87 -13.33
N SER A 120 15.35 -15.69 -12.01
CA SER A 120 14.03 -15.53 -11.39
C SER A 120 14.00 -14.33 -10.42
N ARG A 121 12.80 -13.87 -10.04
CA ARG A 121 12.61 -12.63 -9.26
C ARG A 121 11.65 -12.83 -8.08
N ILE A 122 12.03 -12.36 -6.90
CA ILE A 122 11.21 -12.28 -5.69
C ILE A 122 10.93 -10.80 -5.41
N ILE A 123 9.64 -10.45 -5.31
CA ILE A 123 9.22 -9.06 -5.08
C ILE A 123 8.38 -9.00 -3.82
N ASN A 124 8.91 -8.32 -2.80
CA ASN A 124 8.28 -8.19 -1.50
C ASN A 124 7.52 -6.86 -1.37
N MET A 125 6.37 -6.90 -0.70
CA MET A 125 5.51 -5.74 -0.48
C MET A 125 5.89 -5.00 0.81
N GLY A 126 6.69 -3.95 0.69
CA GLY A 126 7.05 -3.02 1.76
C GLY A 126 6.01 -1.92 1.97
N SER A 127 6.40 -0.88 2.71
CA SER A 127 5.58 0.32 2.90
C SER A 127 6.42 1.47 3.43
N LYS A 128 6.10 2.70 3.04
CA LYS A 128 6.63 3.91 3.67
C LYS A 128 6.40 3.95 5.18
N VAL A 129 5.33 3.34 5.70
CA VAL A 129 5.01 3.35 7.15
C VAL A 129 6.07 2.65 8.02
N HIS A 130 7.03 1.93 7.45
CA HIS A 130 8.13 1.30 8.18
C HIS A 130 8.91 2.29 9.09
N TRP A 131 8.98 3.57 8.72
CA TRP A 131 9.68 4.60 9.52
C TRP A 131 9.07 4.79 10.92
N ARG A 132 7.84 4.33 11.17
CA ARG A 132 7.19 4.40 12.49
C ARG A 132 7.70 3.34 13.48
N SER A 133 8.64 2.50 13.08
CA SER A 133 9.07 1.34 13.87
C SER A 133 10.57 1.11 13.76
N THR A 134 11.34 2.19 13.62
CA THR A 134 12.80 2.14 13.57
C THR A 134 13.42 1.66 14.88
N ASP A 135 12.64 1.71 15.96
CA ASP A 135 12.93 1.19 17.29
C ASP A 135 12.48 -0.28 17.46
N LEU A 136 12.69 -1.11 16.43
CA LEU A 136 12.19 -2.49 16.42
C LEU A 136 12.81 -3.34 17.54
N ASP A 137 11.96 -3.82 18.45
CA ASP A 137 12.34 -4.74 19.53
C ASP A 137 12.34 -6.19 19.03
N MET A 138 13.54 -6.76 18.89
CA MET A 138 13.74 -8.14 18.44
C MET A 138 13.19 -9.20 19.40
N ASP A 139 13.02 -8.85 20.68
CA ASP A 139 12.48 -9.76 21.70
C ASP A 139 10.98 -9.56 21.89
N ASN A 140 10.36 -8.64 21.14
CA ASN A 140 8.92 -8.37 21.21
C ASN A 140 8.31 -8.14 19.80
N LEU A 141 8.75 -8.89 18.80
CA LEU A 141 8.27 -8.75 17.40
C LEU A 141 6.76 -8.94 17.25
N ASN A 142 6.13 -9.69 18.16
CA ASN A 142 4.69 -9.93 18.18
C ASN A 142 3.92 -8.91 19.04
N PHE A 143 4.59 -7.90 19.61
CA PHE A 143 3.99 -6.86 20.46
C PHE A 143 3.12 -7.45 21.59
N GLN A 144 3.60 -8.52 22.22
CA GLN A 144 2.92 -9.15 23.36
C GLN A 144 3.09 -8.36 24.66
N ARG A 145 4.15 -7.54 24.72
CA ARG A 145 4.45 -6.66 25.84
C ARG A 145 4.21 -5.20 25.44
N GLY A 146 3.52 -4.45 26.29
CA GLY A 146 3.22 -3.03 26.13
C GLY A 146 2.13 -2.73 25.09
N ASP A 147 1.66 -1.48 25.09
CA ASP A 147 0.65 -1.01 24.13
C ASP A 147 1.31 -0.39 22.90
N ALA A 148 1.09 -0.98 21.73
CA ALA A 148 1.52 -0.44 20.45
C ALA A 148 0.31 -0.18 19.55
N GLY A 149 0.19 1.06 19.08
CA GLY A 149 -0.85 1.42 18.13
C GLY A 149 -0.72 0.66 16.81
N TYR A 150 -1.85 0.44 16.13
CA TYR A 150 -1.94 -0.30 14.85
C TYR A 150 -0.87 0.09 13.83
N TRP A 151 -0.61 1.39 13.67
CA TRP A 151 0.37 1.88 12.70
C TRP A 151 1.82 1.55 13.06
N LYS A 152 2.15 1.41 14.35
CA LYS A 152 3.46 0.95 14.80
C LYS A 152 3.62 -0.54 14.52
N ILE A 153 2.63 -1.35 14.86
CA ILE A 153 2.66 -2.80 14.57
C ILE A 153 2.75 -3.06 13.06
N TYR A 154 1.93 -2.36 12.27
CA TYR A 154 1.97 -2.47 10.82
C TYR A 154 3.30 -1.96 10.25
N GLY A 155 3.82 -0.84 10.74
CA GLY A 155 5.14 -0.30 10.38
C GLY A 155 6.25 -1.31 10.62
N ALA A 156 6.26 -1.94 11.80
CA ALA A 156 7.23 -2.97 12.16
C ALA A 156 7.17 -4.16 11.20
N SER A 157 5.97 -4.66 10.86
CA SER A 157 5.84 -5.75 9.88
C SER A 157 6.45 -5.39 8.52
N LYS A 158 6.34 -4.12 8.10
CA LYS A 158 6.87 -3.63 6.83
C LYS A 158 8.36 -3.32 6.89
N LEU A 159 8.88 -2.91 8.03
CA LEU A 159 10.33 -2.84 8.27
C LEU A 159 10.93 -4.25 8.22
N CYS A 160 10.31 -5.23 8.86
CA CYS A 160 10.73 -6.62 8.82
C CYS A 160 10.80 -7.17 7.39
N MET A 161 9.80 -6.86 6.53
CA MET A 161 9.85 -7.25 5.12
C MET A 161 11.04 -6.64 4.35
N MET A 162 11.43 -5.40 4.67
CA MET A 162 12.57 -4.73 4.03
C MET A 162 13.89 -5.36 4.48
N LEU A 163 14.07 -5.57 5.79
CA LEU A 163 15.22 -6.27 6.37
C LEU A 163 15.33 -7.72 5.85
N PHE A 164 14.20 -8.43 5.79
CA PHE A 164 14.11 -9.77 5.23
C PHE A 164 14.58 -9.81 3.77
N THR A 165 14.16 -8.83 2.96
CA THR A 165 14.58 -8.74 1.56
C THR A 165 16.08 -8.53 1.43
N LYS A 166 16.69 -7.70 2.28
CA LYS A 166 18.13 -7.47 2.30
C LYS A 166 18.89 -8.78 2.58
N GLU A 167 18.50 -9.49 3.63
CA GLU A 167 19.17 -10.75 3.99
C GLU A 167 18.88 -11.87 2.97
N LEU A 168 17.67 -11.95 2.42
CA LEU A 168 17.32 -12.91 1.38
C LEU A 168 18.11 -12.65 0.09
N SER A 169 18.23 -11.40 -0.34
CA SER A 169 19.05 -11.01 -1.49
C SER A 169 20.49 -11.45 -1.32
N ARG A 170 21.06 -11.24 -0.12
CA ARG A 170 22.44 -11.64 0.19
C ARG A 170 22.61 -13.16 0.16
N LYS A 171 21.62 -13.91 0.64
CA LYS A 171 21.65 -15.38 0.67
C LYS A 171 21.47 -16.03 -0.71
N LEU A 172 20.90 -15.31 -1.68
CA LEU A 172 20.61 -15.82 -3.04
C LEU A 172 21.46 -15.17 -4.14
N GLU A 173 22.51 -14.44 -3.78
CA GLU A 173 23.37 -13.71 -4.72
C GLU A 173 23.96 -14.64 -5.79
N ASP A 174 24.40 -15.83 -5.41
CA ASP A 174 24.99 -16.84 -6.30
C ASP A 174 23.96 -17.74 -7.00
N ASP A 175 22.68 -17.67 -6.61
CA ASP A 175 21.61 -18.51 -7.17
C ASP A 175 20.95 -17.88 -8.42
N GLY A 176 21.39 -16.69 -8.85
CA GLY A 176 20.79 -15.98 -9.98
C GLY A 176 19.34 -15.52 -9.72
N VAL A 177 18.97 -15.37 -8.45
CA VAL A 177 17.65 -14.91 -8.02
C VAL A 177 17.72 -13.48 -7.54
N VAL A 178 16.98 -12.59 -8.20
CA VAL A 178 16.88 -11.19 -7.79
C VAL A 178 15.76 -11.00 -6.77
N VAL A 179 16.05 -10.27 -5.68
CA VAL A 179 15.12 -10.07 -4.57
C VAL A 179 15.01 -8.59 -4.25
N ASN A 180 13.84 -7.99 -4.43
CA ASN A 180 13.61 -6.56 -4.16
C ASN A 180 12.36 -6.33 -3.32
N THR A 181 12.31 -5.17 -2.66
CA THR A 181 11.09 -4.67 -2.02
C THR A 181 10.51 -3.50 -2.81
N MET A 182 9.21 -3.31 -2.75
CA MET A 182 8.55 -2.14 -3.31
C MET A 182 7.49 -1.55 -2.39
N HIS A 183 7.08 -0.30 -2.65
CA HIS A 183 5.91 0.33 -2.03
C HIS A 183 4.91 0.83 -3.09
N PRO A 184 3.61 0.52 -2.93
CA PRO A 184 2.62 0.77 -3.98
C PRO A 184 2.12 2.23 -4.03
N GLY A 185 2.64 3.10 -3.17
CA GLY A 185 2.02 4.38 -2.87
C GLY A 185 0.91 4.24 -1.82
N VAL A 186 0.18 5.33 -1.62
CA VAL A 186 -0.99 5.38 -0.73
C VAL A 186 -2.20 4.91 -1.53
N VAL A 187 -2.52 3.62 -1.45
CA VAL A 187 -3.61 2.99 -2.22
C VAL A 187 -4.87 2.87 -1.36
N ASP A 188 -6.03 3.15 -1.95
CA ASP A 188 -7.33 2.95 -1.28
C ASP A 188 -7.59 1.46 -1.06
N THR A 189 -7.27 1.02 0.16
CA THR A 189 -7.38 -0.37 0.60
C THR A 189 -8.04 -0.44 1.97
N PRO A 190 -8.56 -1.62 2.37
CA PRO A 190 -9.20 -1.80 3.68
C PRO A 190 -8.31 -1.55 4.90
N ILE A 191 -7.01 -1.26 4.70
CA ILE A 191 -6.06 -0.96 5.78
C ILE A 191 -6.53 0.23 6.66
N TYR A 192 -7.29 1.16 6.08
CA TYR A 192 -7.82 2.34 6.77
C TYR A 192 -9.21 2.10 7.38
N ASP A 193 -9.79 0.91 7.22
CA ASP A 193 -11.15 0.62 7.65
C ASP A 193 -11.24 0.19 9.13
N ARG A 194 -10.10 0.05 9.81
CA ARG A 194 -10.02 -0.17 11.26
C ARG A 194 -10.26 1.10 12.09
N GLN A 195 -10.67 2.19 11.46
CA GLN A 195 -11.04 3.44 12.13
C GLN A 195 -12.53 3.42 12.54
N PRO A 196 -12.92 4.16 13.59
CA PRO A 196 -14.32 4.35 13.95
C PRO A 196 -15.18 4.82 12.77
N THR A 197 -16.45 4.41 12.73
CA THR A 197 -17.36 4.66 11.60
C THR A 197 -17.45 6.13 11.20
N TYR A 198 -17.45 7.05 12.17
CA TYR A 198 -17.49 8.50 11.90
C TYR A 198 -16.25 8.99 11.16
N ILE A 199 -15.04 8.48 11.51
CA ILE A 199 -13.80 8.78 10.79
C ILE A 199 -13.86 8.19 9.38
N ARG A 200 -14.39 6.98 9.22
CA ARG A 200 -14.55 6.36 7.89
C ARG A 200 -15.48 7.17 6.98
N LEU A 201 -16.59 7.68 7.52
CA LEU A 201 -17.53 8.53 6.78
C LEU A 201 -16.88 9.87 6.40
N LEU A 202 -16.21 10.52 7.36
CA LEU A 202 -15.49 11.77 7.14
C LEU A 202 -14.39 11.62 6.06
N LEU A 203 -13.66 10.52 6.08
CA LEU A 203 -12.55 10.26 5.17
C LEU A 203 -12.99 9.63 3.83
N TRP A 204 -14.26 9.29 3.64
CA TRP A 204 -14.71 8.58 2.45
C TRP A 204 -14.40 9.35 1.15
N ILE A 205 -14.82 10.62 1.07
CA ILE A 205 -14.58 11.48 -0.10
C ILE A 205 -13.08 11.79 -0.26
N PRO A 206 -12.37 12.27 0.79
CA PRO A 206 -10.94 12.54 0.69
C PRO A 206 -10.11 11.32 0.27
N ARG A 207 -10.44 10.11 0.72
CA ARG A 207 -9.72 8.88 0.33
C ARG A 207 -9.85 8.60 -1.16
N LYS A 208 -11.05 8.70 -1.73
CA LYS A 208 -11.27 8.46 -3.17
C LYS A 208 -10.53 9.46 -4.06
N ILE A 209 -10.32 10.66 -3.54
CA ILE A 209 -9.59 11.71 -4.26
C ILE A 209 -8.08 11.55 -4.02
N LEU A 210 -7.60 11.49 -2.79
CA LEU A 210 -6.16 11.50 -2.52
C LEU A 210 -5.45 10.18 -2.84
N PHE A 211 -6.14 9.05 -2.69
CA PHE A 211 -5.48 7.75 -2.74
C PHE A 211 -5.43 7.21 -4.16
N ARG A 212 -4.41 6.40 -4.41
CA ARG A 212 -4.24 5.66 -5.66
C ARG A 212 -5.28 4.55 -5.76
N SER A 213 -5.72 4.31 -6.98
CA SER A 213 -6.43 3.10 -7.34
C SER A 213 -5.53 1.87 -7.18
N PRO A 214 -6.10 0.68 -7.00
CA PRO A 214 -5.33 -0.56 -7.01
C PRO A 214 -4.45 -0.75 -8.24
N LYS A 215 -4.95 -0.32 -9.43
CA LYS A 215 -4.24 -0.41 -10.70
C LYS A 215 -3.00 0.48 -10.73
N GLU A 216 -3.11 1.70 -10.22
CA GLU A 216 -1.97 2.61 -10.01
C GLU A 216 -0.97 2.01 -9.01
N GLY A 217 -1.46 1.38 -7.93
CA GLY A 217 -0.61 0.73 -6.93
C GLY A 217 0.16 -0.49 -7.45
N ALA A 218 -0.38 -1.19 -8.45
CA ALA A 218 0.24 -2.38 -9.04
C ALA A 218 1.42 -2.07 -9.96
N GLN A 219 1.59 -0.82 -10.41
CA GLN A 219 2.54 -0.47 -11.46
C GLN A 219 4.00 -0.80 -11.12
N THR A 220 4.42 -0.53 -9.89
CA THR A 220 5.80 -0.83 -9.47
C THR A 220 6.03 -2.34 -9.37
N LEU A 221 5.04 -3.11 -8.91
CA LEU A 221 5.09 -4.57 -8.87
C LEU A 221 5.24 -5.15 -10.29
N ILE A 222 4.41 -4.67 -11.23
CA ILE A 222 4.45 -5.09 -12.63
C ILE A 222 5.81 -4.74 -13.25
N HIS A 223 6.30 -3.51 -13.05
CA HIS A 223 7.60 -3.08 -13.53
C HIS A 223 8.72 -4.01 -13.05
N LEU A 224 8.76 -4.30 -11.75
CA LEU A 224 9.75 -5.22 -11.19
C LEU A 224 9.64 -6.64 -11.73
N ALA A 225 8.44 -7.08 -12.12
CA ALA A 225 8.22 -8.40 -12.68
C ALA A 225 8.68 -8.52 -14.15
N VAL A 226 8.50 -7.47 -14.96
CA VAL A 226 8.59 -7.59 -16.44
C VAL A 226 9.76 -6.81 -17.06
N ALA A 227 10.27 -5.79 -16.38
CA ALA A 227 11.21 -4.86 -16.98
C ALA A 227 12.64 -5.43 -17.01
N PRO A 228 13.38 -5.38 -18.14
CA PRO A 228 14.73 -5.92 -18.24
C PRO A 228 15.77 -5.09 -17.47
N GLU A 229 15.57 -3.79 -17.33
CA GLU A 229 16.50 -2.87 -16.65
C GLU A 229 16.69 -3.17 -15.16
N VAL A 230 15.74 -3.89 -14.54
CA VAL A 230 15.81 -4.32 -13.13
C VAL A 230 16.15 -5.81 -13.00
N GLN A 231 16.51 -6.49 -14.09
CA GLN A 231 16.79 -7.93 -14.09
C GLN A 231 17.97 -8.33 -13.20
N ASN A 232 18.96 -7.45 -13.04
CA ASN A 232 20.20 -7.71 -12.30
C ASN A 232 20.34 -6.79 -11.07
N ILE A 233 19.26 -6.12 -10.66
CA ILE A 233 19.27 -5.22 -9.51
C ILE A 233 18.63 -5.96 -8.35
N SER A 234 19.36 -6.24 -7.28
CA SER A 234 18.86 -6.98 -6.11
C SER A 234 19.12 -6.22 -4.80
N GLY A 235 18.32 -6.52 -3.77
CA GLY A 235 18.43 -5.93 -2.43
C GLY A 235 17.97 -4.47 -2.35
N LYS A 236 17.21 -3.98 -3.34
CA LYS A 236 16.80 -2.58 -3.45
C LYS A 236 15.33 -2.37 -3.10
N TYR A 237 15.00 -1.09 -2.87
CA TYR A 237 13.65 -0.62 -2.58
C TYR A 237 13.13 0.26 -3.71
N PHE A 238 11.92 -0.01 -4.19
CA PHE A 238 11.33 0.68 -5.33
C PHE A 238 10.03 1.41 -4.98
N VAL A 239 9.87 2.59 -5.56
CA VAL A 239 8.64 3.39 -5.52
C VAL A 239 8.45 4.02 -6.89
N ASP A 240 7.22 3.99 -7.41
CA ASP A 240 6.90 4.62 -8.70
C ASP A 240 7.84 4.14 -9.82
N CYS A 241 8.02 2.81 -9.93
CA CYS A 241 8.86 2.16 -10.93
C CYS A 241 10.32 2.66 -10.98
N LYS A 242 10.85 3.19 -9.86
CA LYS A 242 12.24 3.63 -9.73
C LYS A 242 12.83 3.19 -8.40
N GLU A 243 14.14 2.95 -8.37
CA GLU A 243 14.88 2.77 -7.12
C GLU A 243 14.72 4.04 -6.27
N SER A 244 14.45 3.86 -4.99
CA SER A 244 14.24 4.93 -4.04
C SER A 244 15.13 4.73 -2.83
N SER A 245 15.86 5.76 -2.44
CA SER A 245 16.63 5.84 -1.20
C SER A 245 15.78 6.30 0.00
N TRP A 246 14.47 6.51 -0.18
CA TRP A 246 13.60 7.00 0.89
C TRP A 246 13.14 5.84 1.78
N TYR A 247 14.00 5.45 2.72
CA TYR A 247 13.71 4.49 3.78
C TYR A 247 14.63 4.74 4.97
N SER A 248 14.28 4.18 6.13
CA SER A 248 15.09 4.34 7.35
C SER A 248 16.46 3.67 7.19
N CYS A 249 17.50 4.30 7.72
CA CYS A 249 18.86 3.75 7.75
C CYS A 249 18.94 2.36 8.40
N VAL A 250 18.00 2.03 9.30
CA VAL A 250 17.87 0.71 9.92
C VAL A 250 17.78 -0.41 8.89
N VAL A 251 17.21 -0.14 7.71
CA VAL A 251 17.10 -1.13 6.61
C VAL A 251 18.47 -1.55 6.06
N GLU A 252 19.50 -0.69 6.16
CA GLU A 252 20.87 -1.02 5.74
C GLU A 252 21.69 -1.69 6.84
N ASP A 253 21.15 -1.83 8.05
CA ASP A 253 21.82 -2.56 9.12
C ASP A 253 21.80 -4.07 8.85
N THR A 254 22.90 -4.56 8.27
CA THR A 254 23.11 -5.98 7.98
C THR A 254 23.07 -6.85 9.25
N GLY A 255 23.50 -6.32 10.39
CA GLY A 255 23.44 -7.02 11.68
C GLY A 255 21.99 -7.19 12.12
N MET A 256 21.18 -6.15 11.99
CA MET A 256 19.75 -6.21 12.27
C MET A 256 19.03 -7.18 11.34
N ALA A 257 19.33 -7.16 10.03
CA ALA A 257 18.73 -8.06 9.05
C ALA A 257 19.04 -9.54 9.36
N LYS A 258 20.29 -9.87 9.70
CA LYS A 258 20.70 -11.22 10.12
C LYS A 258 20.02 -11.66 11.42
N ARG A 259 19.94 -10.76 12.42
CA ARG A 259 19.24 -11.04 13.69
C ARG A 259 17.76 -11.31 13.45
N LEU A 260 17.10 -10.50 12.63
CA LEU A 260 15.70 -10.70 12.25
C LEU A 260 15.52 -12.05 11.56
N TRP A 261 16.40 -12.40 10.61
CA TRP A 261 16.34 -13.68 9.92
C TRP A 261 16.41 -14.84 10.91
N LYS A 262 17.41 -14.85 11.79
CA LYS A 262 17.58 -15.88 12.83
C LYS A 262 16.33 -15.99 13.71
N LYS A 263 15.85 -14.86 14.23
CA LYS A 263 14.65 -14.81 15.09
C LYS A 263 13.40 -15.30 14.34
N SER A 264 13.26 -14.94 13.06
CA SER A 264 12.16 -15.39 12.22
C SER A 264 12.18 -16.90 12.06
N CYS A 265 13.36 -17.49 11.81
CA CYS A 265 13.55 -18.95 11.71
C CYS A 265 13.15 -19.66 13.00
N GLU A 266 13.56 -19.13 14.16
CA GLU A 266 13.16 -19.63 15.49
C GLU A 266 11.64 -19.60 15.66
N LEU A 267 10.99 -18.48 15.32
CA LEU A 267 9.55 -18.29 15.47
C LEU A 267 8.72 -19.23 14.58
N VAL A 268 9.17 -19.49 13.35
CA VAL A 268 8.49 -20.38 12.40
C VAL A 268 9.02 -21.81 12.43
N GLN A 269 9.91 -22.12 13.40
CA GLN A 269 10.49 -23.44 13.63
C GLN A 269 11.19 -24.04 12.40
N LEU A 270 11.89 -23.21 11.63
CA LEU A 270 12.70 -23.64 10.49
C LEU A 270 14.19 -23.63 10.85
N GLN A 271 14.91 -24.68 10.46
CA GLN A 271 16.36 -24.72 10.57
C GLN A 271 17.03 -24.24 9.27
N GLU A 272 18.30 -23.83 9.33
CA GLU A 272 19.02 -23.38 8.12
C GLU A 272 19.06 -24.43 7.00
N LYS A 273 19.06 -25.72 7.35
CA LYS A 273 18.95 -26.81 6.37
C LYS A 273 17.62 -26.81 5.61
N ASP A 274 16.54 -26.36 6.25
CA ASP A 274 15.19 -26.27 5.65
C ASP A 274 15.04 -25.03 4.76
N LEU A 275 16.00 -24.11 4.89
CA LEU A 275 16.07 -22.85 4.13
C LEU A 275 17.04 -22.94 2.95
N ARG A 276 17.66 -24.10 2.74
CA ARG A 276 18.29 -24.42 1.46
C ARG A 276 17.18 -24.58 0.43
N ILE A 277 16.84 -23.45 -0.18
CA ILE A 277 16.03 -23.34 -1.40
C ILE A 277 16.71 -24.20 -2.48
#